data_AF-J0WTE3-F1
#
_entry.id   AF-J0WTE3-F1
#
_cell.length_a   1.000
_cell.length_b   1.000
_cell.length_c   1.000
_cell.angle_alpha   90.00
_cell.angle_beta   90.00
_cell.angle_gamma   90.00
#
_symmetry.space_group_name_H-M   'P 1'
#
loop_
_entity.id
_entity.type
_entity.pdbx_description
1 polymer ?
#
loop_
_entity_poly.entity_id
_entity_poly.type
_entity_poly.pdbx_seq_one_letter_code
_entity_poly.pdbx_strand_id
1 'polypeptide(L)'
;LPRVRLRPEYPHLPGDKKVDRSVVTDTGASGIGCSKFYEAYGIKGQTGGLMAAWCPHMVCLGFHCIPKGEGRNDVFSALFTHWEEPPKTVIYDFACALAHYCMLREPKFFRNTRFLIDGFHAKGHTRCSRCCFISSYKDSALCSVNSSAAECGNRGLLKIRRPLSYMSQRRAIVYVHTYLSVWNRER
;
A
#
# COMPACT_ATOMS: atom_id res chain seq x y z
N LEU A 1 8.54 8.33 -7.79
CA LEU A 1 8.07 8.34 -9.19
C LEU A 1 7.20 9.58 -9.44
N PRO A 2 7.40 10.31 -10.56
CA PRO A 2 6.51 11.40 -10.94
C PRO A 2 5.10 10.88 -11.23
N ARG A 3 4.10 11.75 -11.16
CA ARG A 3 2.73 11.38 -11.52
C ARG A 3 2.61 11.39 -13.05
N VAL A 4 2.27 10.24 -13.64
CA VAL A 4 2.12 10.05 -15.09
C VAL A 4 0.66 10.03 -15.53
N ARG A 5 -0.28 9.78 -14.60
CA ARG A 5 -1.72 9.73 -14.88
C ARG A 5 -2.55 10.36 -13.77
N LEU A 6 -3.76 10.79 -14.11
CA LEU A 6 -4.77 11.19 -13.13
C LEU A 6 -5.58 9.97 -12.70
N ARG A 7 -6.01 9.94 -11.44
CA ARG A 7 -6.91 8.91 -10.91
C ARG A 7 -8.29 9.10 -11.55
N PRO A 8 -8.81 8.14 -12.34
CA PRO A 8 -10.13 8.27 -12.98
C PRO A 8 -11.23 8.26 -11.92
N GLU A 9 -12.46 8.59 -12.33
CA GLU A 9 -13.64 8.43 -11.49
C GLU A 9 -14.52 7.35 -12.09
N TYR A 10 -15.04 6.45 -11.25
CA TYR A 10 -15.94 5.38 -11.72
C TYR A 10 -17.34 5.63 -11.17
N PRO A 11 -18.17 6.47 -11.83
CA PRO A 11 -19.48 6.88 -11.33
C PRO A 11 -20.46 5.70 -11.19
N HIS A 12 -20.27 4.65 -12.00
CA HIS A 12 -21.10 3.45 -11.97
C HIS A 12 -20.67 2.43 -10.88
N LEU A 13 -19.60 2.70 -10.13
CA LEU A 13 -19.18 1.84 -9.02
C LEU A 13 -19.66 2.43 -7.69
N PRO A 14 -20.63 1.78 -7.01
CA PRO A 14 -21.11 2.23 -5.72
C PRO A 14 -19.96 2.31 -4.71
N GLY A 15 -19.73 3.50 -4.16
CA GLY A 15 -18.67 3.71 -3.16
C GLY A 15 -17.27 3.92 -3.73
N ASP A 16 -17.11 4.22 -5.02
CA ASP A 16 -15.83 4.76 -5.52
C ASP A 16 -15.44 6.02 -4.72
N LYS A 17 -14.14 6.16 -4.43
CA LYS A 17 -13.55 7.21 -3.57
C LYS A 17 -14.04 7.27 -2.11
N LYS A 18 -14.96 6.40 -1.66
CA LYS A 18 -15.22 6.30 -0.21
C LYS A 18 -13.95 5.76 0.45
N VAL A 19 -13.57 6.36 1.59
CA VAL A 19 -12.59 5.73 2.49
C VAL A 19 -13.10 4.33 2.76
N ASP A 20 -12.24 3.31 2.60
CA ASP A 20 -12.54 1.94 3.00
C ASP A 20 -12.84 1.97 4.51
N ARG A 21 -14.10 2.26 4.89
CA ARG A 21 -14.57 2.18 6.26
C ARG A 21 -14.64 0.70 6.56
N SER A 22 -13.66 0.20 7.30
CA SER A 22 -13.90 -0.92 8.19
C SER A 22 -15.06 -0.50 9.09
N VAL A 23 -16.28 -0.91 8.76
CA VAL A 23 -17.39 -0.85 9.70
C VAL A 23 -17.00 -1.81 10.81
N VAL A 24 -16.58 -1.29 11.95
CA VAL A 24 -16.67 -2.03 13.21
C VAL A 24 -18.17 -2.22 13.39
N THR A 25 -18.68 -3.42 13.11
CA THR A 25 -19.94 -3.79 13.74
C THR A 25 -19.64 -3.87 15.22
N ASP A 26 -20.53 -3.36 16.07
CA ASP A 26 -20.42 -3.41 17.55
C ASP A 26 -20.26 -4.84 18.11
N THR A 27 -20.25 -5.85 17.23
CA THR A 27 -20.07 -7.27 17.48
C THR A 27 -18.64 -7.79 17.26
N GLY A 28 -17.64 -6.95 16.99
CA GLY A 28 -16.24 -7.39 16.92
C GLY A 28 -15.93 -8.37 15.78
N ALA A 29 -16.73 -8.38 14.71
CA ALA A 29 -16.57 -9.30 13.60
C ALA A 29 -15.69 -8.69 12.49
N SER A 30 -14.47 -9.24 12.35
CA SER A 30 -13.66 -9.45 11.14
C SER A 30 -13.98 -8.59 9.90
N GLY A 31 -13.79 -7.28 9.99
CA GLY A 31 -13.68 -6.41 8.81
C GLY A 31 -12.32 -6.58 8.16
N ILE A 32 -12.28 -6.85 6.85
CA ILE A 32 -11.03 -7.04 6.11
C ILE A 32 -10.43 -5.68 5.72
N GLY A 33 -9.95 -4.93 6.72
CA GLY A 33 -9.30 -3.64 6.52
C GLY A 33 -8.39 -3.29 7.70
N CYS A 34 -7.27 -2.62 7.42
CA CYS A 34 -6.31 -2.21 8.44
C CYS A 34 -6.80 -0.93 9.13
N SER A 35 -7.63 -1.09 10.18
CA SER A 35 -8.19 0.02 10.95
C SER A 35 -7.30 0.48 12.10
N LYS A 36 -6.10 -0.10 12.24
CA LYS A 36 -5.31 -0.13 13.49
C LYS A 36 -5.03 1.24 14.12
N PHE A 37 -5.20 2.35 13.39
CA PHE A 37 -4.94 3.70 13.91
C PHE A 37 -5.89 4.81 13.41
N TYR A 38 -7.02 4.50 12.76
CA TYR A 38 -7.91 5.54 12.21
C TYR A 38 -8.43 6.51 13.29
N GLU A 39 -8.82 5.97 14.45
CA GLU A 39 -9.27 6.77 15.61
C GLU A 39 -8.15 7.63 16.19
N ALA A 40 -6.91 7.15 16.20
CA ALA A 40 -5.77 7.86 16.79
C ALA A 40 -5.32 9.07 15.95
N TYR A 41 -5.42 8.98 14.61
CA TYR A 41 -4.96 10.04 13.71
C TYR A 41 -6.06 11.05 13.36
N GLY A 42 -7.31 10.60 13.18
CA GLY A 42 -8.43 11.46 12.83
C GLY A 42 -8.76 12.51 13.91
N ILE A 43 -8.64 12.14 15.20
CA ILE A 43 -8.93 13.02 16.33
C ILE A 43 -7.88 14.15 16.49
N LYS A 44 -6.65 13.94 16.02
CA LYS A 44 -5.53 14.90 16.18
C LYS A 44 -5.26 15.75 14.93
N GLY A 45 -6.12 15.68 13.91
CA GLY A 45 -5.91 16.38 12.64
C GLY A 45 -4.68 15.90 11.86
N GLN A 46 -4.21 14.67 12.14
CA GLN A 46 -3.04 14.09 11.48
C GLN A 46 -3.47 13.31 10.22
N THR A 47 -2.62 13.32 9.19
CA THR A 47 -2.84 12.53 7.97
C THR A 47 -2.85 11.03 8.29
N GLY A 48 -3.56 10.23 7.49
CA GLY A 48 -3.61 8.77 7.61
C GLY A 48 -2.25 8.06 7.47
N GLY A 49 -1.21 8.74 6.99
CA GLY A 49 0.18 8.29 7.05
C GLY A 49 0.90 8.35 5.72
N LEU A 50 1.94 7.51 5.59
CA LEU A 50 2.73 7.36 4.37
C LEU A 50 2.74 5.88 3.97
N MET A 51 2.46 5.61 2.70
CA MET A 51 2.68 4.31 2.10
C MET A 51 3.89 4.41 1.18
N ALA A 52 4.95 3.66 1.46
CA ALA A 52 6.13 3.60 0.62
C ALA A 52 6.14 2.33 -0.23
N ALA A 53 6.57 2.47 -1.49
CA ALA A 53 6.80 1.35 -2.39
C ALA A 53 8.27 0.96 -2.32
N TRP A 54 8.54 -0.32 -2.07
CA TRP A 54 9.87 -0.87 -1.90
C TRP A 54 10.11 -1.95 -2.95
N CYS A 55 11.32 -1.98 -3.52
CA CYS A 55 11.75 -3.12 -4.31
C CYS A 55 12.31 -4.23 -3.39
N PRO A 56 12.48 -5.48 -3.89
CA PRO A 56 13.06 -6.57 -3.10
C PRO A 56 14.47 -6.28 -2.55
N HIS A 57 15.23 -5.40 -3.20
CA HIS A 57 16.56 -4.95 -2.76
C HIS A 57 16.52 -3.88 -1.66
N MET A 58 15.32 -3.56 -1.13
CA MET A 58 15.11 -2.54 -0.09
C MET A 58 15.41 -1.09 -0.54
N VAL A 59 15.35 -0.84 -1.84
CA VAL A 59 15.35 0.51 -2.43
C VAL A 59 13.92 1.03 -2.45
N CYS A 60 13.72 2.26 -1.99
CA CYS A 60 12.43 2.93 -2.06
C CYS A 60 12.19 3.50 -3.45
N LEU A 61 11.12 3.07 -4.12
CA LEU A 61 10.73 3.55 -5.45
C LEU A 61 9.92 4.86 -5.37
N GLY A 62 9.28 5.10 -4.23
CA GLY A 62 8.49 6.30 -3.98
C GLY A 62 7.54 6.10 -2.80
N PHE A 63 6.78 7.14 -2.49
CA PHE A 63 5.80 7.12 -1.42
C PHE A 63 4.51 7.86 -1.84
N HIS A 64 3.42 7.50 -1.18
CA HIS A 64 2.10 8.09 -1.32
C HIS A 64 1.64 8.61 0.04
N CYS A 65 1.19 9.86 0.10
CA CYS A 65 0.62 10.43 1.31
C CYS A 65 -0.85 10.03 1.44
N ILE A 66 -1.18 9.37 2.55
CA ILE A 66 -2.54 8.92 2.83
C ILE A 66 -3.25 10.03 3.62
N PRO A 67 -4.33 10.64 3.08
CA PRO A 67 -4.96 11.78 3.73
C PRO A 67 -5.78 11.41 4.98
N LYS A 68 -6.46 10.26 5.00
CA LYS A 68 -7.38 9.88 6.09
C LYS A 68 -7.08 8.52 6.72
N GLY A 69 -7.08 7.46 5.92
CA GLY A 69 -6.80 6.10 6.39
C GLY A 69 -6.38 5.23 5.22
N GLU A 70 -5.47 4.30 5.48
CA GLU A 70 -4.94 3.39 4.46
C GLU A 70 -6.05 2.45 3.98
N GLY A 71 -6.28 2.44 2.67
CA GLY A 71 -7.16 1.46 2.04
C GLY A 71 -6.68 1.03 0.67
N ARG A 72 -7.47 0.18 0.01
CA ARG A 72 -7.17 -0.31 -1.34
C ARG A 72 -7.11 0.82 -2.35
N ASN A 73 -7.88 1.88 -2.11
CA ASN A 73 -7.89 3.07 -2.95
C ASN A 73 -6.53 3.78 -2.98
N ASP A 74 -5.81 3.87 -1.86
CA ASP A 74 -4.50 4.54 -1.80
C ASP A 74 -3.46 3.75 -2.59
N VAL A 75 -3.42 2.42 -2.40
CA VAL A 75 -2.52 1.54 -3.15
C VAL A 75 -2.84 1.56 -4.65
N PHE A 76 -4.12 1.43 -5.01
CA PHE A 76 -4.57 1.54 -6.40
C PHE A 76 -4.19 2.88 -7.00
N SER A 77 -4.45 3.98 -6.29
CA SER A 77 -4.16 5.33 -6.78
C SER A 77 -2.67 5.51 -6.97
N ALA A 78 -1.84 5.04 -6.04
CA ALA A 78 -0.39 5.09 -6.19
C ALA A 78 0.10 4.30 -7.41
N LEU A 79 -0.35 3.05 -7.56
CA LEU A 79 0.03 2.20 -8.70
C LEU A 79 -0.42 2.82 -10.03
N PHE A 80 -1.68 3.22 -10.13
CA PHE A 80 -2.25 3.70 -11.39
C PHE A 80 -1.73 5.08 -11.81
N THR A 81 -1.44 5.97 -10.87
CA THR A 81 -1.07 7.35 -11.21
C THR A 81 0.43 7.56 -11.38
N HIS A 82 1.27 6.65 -10.88
CA HIS A 82 2.73 6.83 -10.86
C HIS A 82 3.52 5.79 -11.68
N TRP A 83 2.91 4.68 -12.11
CA TRP A 83 3.56 3.71 -13.00
C TRP A 83 3.02 3.81 -14.42
N GLU A 84 3.90 3.95 -15.41
CA GLU A 84 3.56 3.90 -16.84
C GLU A 84 3.03 2.53 -17.27
N GLU A 85 3.64 1.47 -16.75
CA GLU A 85 3.16 0.09 -16.83
C GLU A 85 3.13 -0.50 -15.42
N PRO A 86 2.10 -1.27 -15.04
CA PRO A 86 2.01 -1.73 -13.68
C PRO A 86 3.11 -2.77 -13.40
N PRO A 87 3.53 -2.89 -12.13
CA PRO A 87 4.45 -3.95 -11.74
C PRO A 87 3.91 -5.33 -12.14
N LYS A 88 4.79 -6.22 -12.60
CA LYS A 88 4.45 -7.63 -12.86
C LYS A 88 3.97 -8.34 -11.59
N THR A 89 4.46 -7.90 -10.43
CA THR A 89 4.08 -8.45 -9.13
C THR A 89 4.00 -7.33 -8.11
N VAL A 90 2.91 -7.33 -7.35
CA VAL A 90 2.67 -6.44 -6.21
C VAL A 90 2.52 -7.32 -4.98
N ILE A 91 3.40 -7.12 -4.00
CA ILE A 91 3.33 -7.79 -2.70
C ILE A 91 2.75 -6.80 -1.69
N TYR A 92 1.65 -7.17 -1.03
CA TYR A 92 0.95 -6.30 -0.10
C TYR A 92 0.11 -7.12 0.88
N ASP A 93 0.03 -6.70 2.15
CA ASP A 93 -0.71 -7.40 3.21
C ASP A 93 -2.15 -7.69 2.78
N PHE A 94 -2.81 -6.71 2.18
CA PHE A 94 -4.19 -6.83 1.72
C PHE A 94 -4.34 -7.05 0.21
N ALA A 95 -3.35 -7.72 -0.41
CA ALA A 95 -3.30 -7.98 -1.85
C ALA A 95 -4.54 -8.72 -2.40
N CYS A 96 -5.15 -9.62 -1.63
CA CYS A 96 -6.29 -10.42 -2.08
C CYS A 96 -7.50 -9.56 -2.46
N ALA A 97 -7.79 -8.51 -1.69
CA ALA A 97 -8.88 -7.59 -2.01
C ALA A 97 -8.44 -6.45 -2.92
N LEU A 98 -7.16 -6.07 -2.87
CA LEU A 98 -6.57 -5.12 -3.81
C LEU A 98 -6.69 -5.63 -5.25
N ALA A 99 -6.44 -6.91 -5.49
CA ALA A 99 -6.59 -7.54 -6.81
C ALA A 99 -7.98 -7.29 -7.40
N HIS A 100 -9.04 -7.59 -6.63
CA HIS A 100 -10.42 -7.36 -7.06
C HIS A 100 -10.70 -5.87 -7.27
N TYR A 101 -10.18 -5.01 -6.39
CA TYR A 101 -10.35 -3.56 -6.48
C TYR A 101 -9.73 -2.99 -7.77
N CYS A 102 -8.52 -3.46 -8.11
CA CYS A 102 -7.78 -3.09 -9.32
C CYS A 102 -8.48 -3.61 -10.58
N MET A 103 -8.85 -4.89 -10.60
CA MET A 103 -9.48 -5.52 -11.79
C MET A 103 -10.88 -4.98 -12.08
N LEU A 104 -11.64 -4.58 -11.06
CA LEU A 104 -12.96 -3.97 -11.26
C LEU A 104 -12.88 -2.58 -11.92
N ARG A 105 -11.76 -1.87 -11.74
CA ARG A 105 -11.58 -0.48 -12.19
C ARG A 105 -10.77 -0.40 -13.48
N GLU A 106 -9.62 -1.04 -13.50
CA GLU A 106 -8.62 -0.92 -14.58
C GLU A 106 -8.12 -2.31 -15.02
N PRO A 107 -9.00 -3.19 -15.52
CA PRO A 107 -8.64 -4.55 -15.88
C PRO A 107 -7.59 -4.58 -17.00
N LYS A 108 -7.68 -3.67 -17.97
CA LYS A 108 -6.71 -3.58 -19.08
C LYS A 108 -5.32 -3.23 -18.60
N PHE A 109 -5.22 -2.33 -17.62
CA PHE A 109 -3.94 -1.93 -17.02
C PHE A 109 -3.37 -3.11 -16.25
N PHE A 110 -4.11 -3.65 -15.28
CA PHE A 110 -3.62 -4.67 -14.34
C PHE A 110 -3.66 -6.13 -14.84
N ARG A 111 -4.06 -6.38 -16.10
CA ARG A 111 -4.23 -7.75 -16.65
C ARG A 111 -3.03 -8.69 -16.46
N ASN A 112 -1.82 -8.13 -16.44
CA ASN A 112 -0.56 -8.87 -16.33
C ASN A 112 0.11 -8.72 -14.94
N THR A 113 -0.59 -8.13 -13.97
CA THR A 113 -0.09 -7.90 -12.61
C THR A 113 -0.57 -9.02 -11.69
N ARG A 114 0.38 -9.65 -11.00
CA ARG A 114 0.09 -10.60 -9.93
C ARG A 114 0.05 -9.88 -8.59
N PHE A 115 -1.00 -10.13 -7.81
CA PHE A 115 -1.14 -9.60 -6.46
C PHE A 115 -0.91 -10.73 -5.45
N LEU A 116 0.10 -10.58 -4.61
CA LEU A 116 0.51 -11.58 -3.64
C LEU A 116 0.48 -11.01 -2.23
N ILE A 117 -0.02 -11.79 -1.28
CA ILE A 117 -0.05 -11.48 0.13
C ILE A 117 1.39 -11.55 0.65
N ASP A 118 1.77 -10.56 1.45
CA ASP A 118 3.05 -10.57 2.14
C ASP A 118 3.20 -11.81 3.03
N GLY A 119 4.38 -12.43 2.98
CA GLY A 119 4.68 -13.68 3.67
C GLY A 119 4.52 -13.60 5.20
N PHE A 120 4.81 -12.44 5.79
CA PHE A 120 4.65 -12.24 7.24
C PHE A 120 3.17 -12.19 7.65
N HIS A 121 2.33 -11.60 6.81
CA HIS A 121 0.90 -11.42 7.07
C HIS A 121 0.05 -12.61 6.60
N ALA A 122 0.62 -13.55 5.84
CA ALA A 122 -0.07 -14.71 5.27
C ALA A 122 -0.91 -15.51 6.28
N LYS A 123 -0.47 -15.66 7.53
CA LYS A 123 -1.21 -16.39 8.58
C LYS A 123 -2.57 -15.78 8.92
N GLY A 124 -2.73 -14.47 8.73
CA GLY A 124 -4.01 -13.77 8.95
C GLY A 124 -5.05 -14.04 7.86
N HIS A 125 -4.65 -14.65 6.74
CA HIS A 125 -5.50 -14.90 5.59
C HIS A 125 -5.95 -16.36 5.55
N THR A 126 -7.01 -16.70 6.28
CA THR A 126 -7.51 -18.08 6.35
C THR A 126 -8.51 -18.44 5.25
N ARG A 127 -9.16 -17.44 4.64
CA ARG A 127 -10.21 -17.62 3.63
C ARG A 127 -9.81 -17.17 2.22
N CYS A 128 -8.55 -16.81 2.01
CA CYS A 128 -8.05 -16.37 0.72
C CYS A 128 -7.65 -17.55 -0.16
N SER A 129 -7.75 -17.39 -1.48
CA SER A 129 -7.32 -18.43 -2.43
C SER A 129 -5.82 -18.65 -2.35
N ARG A 130 -5.37 -19.90 -2.56
CA ARG A 130 -3.94 -20.28 -2.55
C ARG A 130 -3.11 -19.47 -3.56
N CYS A 131 -3.71 -19.04 -4.68
CA CYS A 131 -3.02 -18.21 -5.68
C CYS A 131 -2.63 -16.81 -5.17
N CYS A 132 -3.22 -16.34 -4.06
CA CYS A 132 -2.85 -15.06 -3.46
C CYS A 132 -1.59 -15.17 -2.60
N PHE A 133 -1.08 -16.37 -2.29
CA PHE A 133 0.05 -16.52 -1.37
C PHE A 133 1.35 -16.67 -2.13
N ILE A 134 2.37 -15.89 -1.76
CA ILE A 134 3.72 -16.03 -2.31
C ILE A 134 4.27 -17.45 -2.12
N SER A 135 3.91 -18.12 -1.02
CA SER A 135 4.30 -19.50 -0.70
C SER A 135 3.76 -20.56 -1.65
N SER A 136 2.80 -20.22 -2.51
CA SER A 136 2.31 -21.11 -3.57
C SER A 136 3.20 -21.11 -4.81
N TYR A 137 4.19 -20.21 -4.89
CA TYR A 137 5.05 -20.01 -6.05
C TYR A 137 6.51 -20.45 -5.83
N LYS A 138 6.72 -21.51 -5.03
CA LYS A 138 8.05 -22.00 -4.64
C LYS A 138 8.94 -22.41 -5.83
N ASP A 139 8.34 -22.89 -6.91
CA ASP A 139 9.07 -23.35 -8.11
C ASP A 139 9.33 -22.22 -9.12
N SER A 140 9.18 -20.97 -8.71
CA SER A 140 9.35 -19.81 -9.57
C SER A 140 10.40 -18.84 -9.01
N ALA A 141 10.80 -17.87 -9.83
CA ALA A 141 11.67 -16.77 -9.40
C ALA A 141 11.11 -15.94 -8.21
N LEU A 142 9.83 -16.12 -7.84
CA LEU A 142 9.23 -15.49 -6.66
C LEU A 142 9.69 -16.11 -5.35
N CYS A 143 10.25 -17.32 -5.36
CA CYS A 143 10.75 -17.99 -4.16
C CYS A 143 11.94 -17.24 -3.51
N SER A 144 12.75 -16.56 -4.33
CA SER A 144 13.90 -15.75 -3.87
C SER A 144 13.56 -14.29 -3.62
N VAL A 145 12.30 -13.87 -3.82
CA VAL A 145 11.91 -12.48 -3.60
C VAL A 145 11.82 -12.20 -2.09
N ASN A 146 12.53 -11.15 -1.67
CA ASN A 146 12.42 -10.61 -0.32
C ASN A 146 11.05 -9.94 -0.11
N SER A 147 10.04 -10.71 0.31
CA SER A 147 8.71 -10.18 0.63
C SER A 147 8.73 -9.20 1.80
N SER A 148 9.72 -9.33 2.70
CA SER A 148 9.89 -8.52 3.91
C SER A 148 10.52 -7.15 3.66
N ALA A 149 10.90 -6.82 2.43
CA ALA A 149 11.57 -5.56 2.10
C ALA A 149 10.76 -4.34 2.57
N ALA A 150 9.43 -4.40 2.45
CA ALA A 150 8.54 -3.34 2.90
C ALA A 150 8.54 -3.20 4.43
N GLU A 151 8.51 -4.30 5.18
CA GLU A 151 8.57 -4.26 6.65
C GLU A 151 9.91 -3.67 7.14
N CYS A 152 11.02 -4.09 6.55
CA CYS A 152 12.34 -3.55 6.84
C CYS A 152 12.43 -2.04 6.52
N GLY A 153 11.93 -1.62 5.36
CA GLY A 153 11.90 -0.22 4.95
C GLY A 153 11.00 0.64 5.84
N ASN A 154 9.83 0.13 6.20
CA ASN A 154 8.87 0.82 7.07
C ASN A 154 9.44 1.04 8.48
N ARG A 155 10.31 0.14 8.98
CA ARG A 155 11.07 0.38 10.23
C ARG A 155 11.95 1.64 10.14
N GLY A 156 12.51 1.93 8.97
CA GLY A 156 13.21 3.19 8.71
C GLY A 156 12.27 4.40 8.81
N LEU A 157 11.13 4.33 8.14
CA LEU A 157 10.11 5.39 8.17
C LEU A 157 9.56 5.68 9.57
N LEU A 158 9.46 4.67 10.43
CA LEU A 158 9.05 4.85 11.83
C LEU A 158 9.99 5.81 12.59
N LYS A 159 11.29 5.85 12.26
CA LYS A 159 12.26 6.75 12.90
C LYS A 159 11.96 8.22 12.63
N ILE A 160 11.38 8.54 11.48
CA ILE A 160 11.03 9.91 11.09
C ILE A 160 9.58 10.28 11.42
N ARG A 161 8.78 9.37 11.99
CA ARG A 161 7.36 9.64 12.29
C ARG A 161 7.16 10.87 13.17
N ARG A 162 7.98 11.01 14.22
CA ARG A 162 7.89 12.11 15.18
C ARG A 162 8.19 13.46 14.55
N PRO A 163 9.34 13.70 13.87
CA PRO A 163 9.58 14.98 13.22
C PRO A 163 8.51 15.33 12.18
N LEU A 164 8.00 14.35 11.43
CA LEU A 164 6.91 14.59 10.46
C LEU A 164 5.63 15.11 11.09
N SER A 165 5.28 14.67 12.31
CA SER A 165 4.05 15.13 12.98
C SER A 165 4.05 16.61 13.37
N TYR A 166 5.21 17.28 13.35
CA TYR A 166 5.33 18.72 13.63
C TYR A 166 5.49 19.55 12.34
N MET A 167 5.39 18.94 11.16
CA MET A 167 5.57 19.62 9.88
C MET A 167 4.25 19.83 9.17
N SER A 168 4.14 20.93 8.43
CA SER A 168 3.09 21.06 7.42
C SER A 168 3.29 20.02 6.32
N GLN A 169 2.21 19.60 5.65
CA GLN A 169 2.26 18.57 4.62
C GLN A 169 3.34 18.85 3.54
N ARG A 170 3.46 20.10 3.08
CA ARG A 170 4.47 20.49 2.10
C ARG A 170 5.90 20.23 2.58
N ARG A 171 6.21 20.59 3.84
CA ARG A 171 7.52 20.36 4.44
C ARG A 171 7.77 18.87 4.69
N ALA A 172 6.75 18.15 5.15
CA ALA A 172 6.80 16.71 5.35
C ALA A 172 7.14 15.96 4.06
N ILE A 173 6.51 16.31 2.93
CA ILE A 173 6.78 15.70 1.62
C ILE A 173 8.25 15.87 1.22
N VAL A 174 8.78 17.10 1.33
CA VAL A 174 10.19 17.37 0.99
C VAL A 174 11.13 16.61 1.92
N TYR A 175 10.84 16.61 3.23
CA TYR A 175 11.64 15.89 4.21
C TYR A 175 11.68 14.38 3.94
N VAL A 176 10.53 13.75 3.70
CA VAL A 176 10.41 12.32 3.38
C VAL A 176 11.17 11.99 2.10
N HIS A 177 11.01 12.82 1.07
CA HIS A 177 11.73 12.64 -0.19
C HIS A 177 13.24 12.67 0.01
N THR A 178 13.75 13.64 0.77
CA THR A 178 15.19 13.74 1.07
C THR A 178 15.66 12.54 1.91
N TYR A 179 14.92 12.16 2.95
CA TYR A 179 15.24 11.00 3.78
C TYR A 179 15.35 9.70 2.96
N LEU A 180 14.37 9.44 2.10
CA LEU A 180 14.35 8.26 1.23
C LEU A 180 15.44 8.33 0.14
N SER A 181 15.78 9.53 -0.34
CA SER A 181 16.89 9.71 -1.28
C SER A 181 18.23 9.37 -0.65
N VAL A 182 18.44 9.75 0.63
CA VAL A 182 19.63 9.35 1.39
C VAL A 182 19.60 7.84 1.66
N TRP A 183 18.47 7.30 2.10
CA TRP A 183 18.30 5.85 2.31
C TRP A 183 18.73 5.03 1.09
N ASN A 184 18.32 5.46 -0.11
CA ASN A 184 18.62 4.78 -1.36
C ASN A 184 20.08 4.93 -1.81
N ARG A 185 20.86 5.87 -1.25
CA ARG A 185 22.30 6.04 -1.57
C ARG A 185 23.20 5.23 -0.66
N GLU A 186 22.75 4.96 0.56
CA GLU A 186 23.50 4.23 1.59
C GLU A 186 23.30 2.70 1.50
N ARG A 187 22.65 2.20 0.45
CA ARG A 187 22.34 0.78 0.23
C ARG A 187 22.61 0.39 -1.21
#